data_AF-A8JKL0-F1
#
_entry.id   AF-A8JKL0-F1
#
_cell.length_a   1.000
_cell.length_b   1.000
_cell.length_c   1.000
_cell.angle_alpha   90.00
_cell.angle_beta   90.00
_cell.angle_gamma   90.00
#
_symmetry.space_group_name_H-M   'P 1'
#
loop_
_entity.id
_entity.type
_entity.pdbx_description
1 polymer ?
#
loop_
_entity_poly.entity_id
_entity_poly.type
_entity_poly.pdbx_seq_one_letter_code
_entity_poly.pdbx_strand_id
1 'polypeptide(L)'
;TRKNYVTTFTWKKKGNASNTKDGVGTITESILMYAKDFESITPNLQEFKRKYKYTDKNGREYNLENPVKTNEGTYKRETMVFPIITAEGTFYPPEGKRWTIGNNILDENGKIKPGVKYEIKGGIFYLKKYSQDYKLGDAKLYANLLLEHGSLKVAKDEIEKLGFNREDFDSP
;
A
#
# COMPACT_ATOMS: atom_id res chain seq x y z
N THR A 1 19.64 -6.84 -14.11
CA THR A 1 18.24 -6.61 -13.68
C THR A 1 17.37 -7.72 -14.24
N ARG A 2 16.43 -8.27 -13.47
CA ARG A 2 15.50 -9.30 -13.96
C ARG A 2 14.33 -8.63 -14.68
N LYS A 3 14.46 -8.41 -15.99
CA LYS A 3 13.51 -7.62 -16.81
C LYS A 3 12.05 -8.08 -16.68
N ASN A 4 11.84 -9.38 -16.52
CA ASN A 4 10.52 -10.01 -16.54
C ASN A 4 10.02 -10.43 -15.14
N TYR A 5 10.76 -10.07 -14.08
CA TYR A 5 10.37 -10.39 -12.71
C TYR A 5 9.25 -9.46 -12.25
N VAL A 6 8.17 -10.04 -11.73
CA VAL A 6 7.01 -9.29 -11.23
C VAL A 6 7.13 -9.06 -9.74
N THR A 7 7.08 -10.15 -8.99
CA THR A 7 7.14 -10.13 -7.52
C THR A 7 7.41 -11.54 -7.00
N THR A 8 7.55 -11.65 -5.68
CA THR A 8 7.55 -12.91 -4.95
C THR A 8 6.35 -12.90 -4.02
N PHE A 9 5.49 -13.90 -4.13
CA PHE A 9 4.45 -14.14 -3.13
C PHE A 9 5.02 -14.93 -1.97
N THR A 10 4.67 -14.57 -0.76
CA THR A 10 4.95 -15.35 0.45
C THR A 10 3.67 -16.04 0.88
N TRP A 11 3.68 -17.37 0.94
CA TRP A 11 2.52 -18.16 1.34
C TRP A 11 2.74 -18.83 2.69
N LYS A 12 1.80 -18.67 3.61
CA LYS A 12 1.80 -19.38 4.90
C LYS A 12 1.25 -20.79 4.69
N LYS A 13 2.15 -21.74 4.44
CA LYS A 13 1.79 -23.13 4.11
C LYS A 13 1.37 -23.98 5.32
N LYS A 14 1.71 -23.59 6.54
CA LYS A 14 1.37 -24.33 7.77
C LYS A 14 1.24 -23.41 8.98
N GLY A 15 0.52 -23.89 10.01
CA GLY A 15 0.29 -23.13 11.25
C GLY A 15 1.54 -23.01 12.13
N ASN A 16 2.24 -24.13 12.33
CA ASN A 16 3.42 -24.20 13.19
C ASN A 16 4.59 -24.88 12.47
N ALA A 17 5.80 -24.51 12.87
CA ALA A 17 7.00 -25.21 12.43
C ALA A 17 7.15 -26.54 13.19
N SER A 18 7.74 -27.51 12.51
CA SER A 18 8.09 -28.80 13.12
C SER A 18 9.60 -28.80 13.32
N ASN A 19 10.07 -29.26 14.48
CA ASN A 19 11.50 -29.45 14.79
C ASN A 19 12.39 -28.20 14.70
N THR A 20 12.09 -27.16 15.49
CA THR A 20 12.87 -25.91 15.54
C THR A 20 13.91 -25.88 16.66
N LYS A 21 14.65 -26.97 16.85
CA LYS A 21 15.58 -27.06 18.00
C LYS A 21 16.69 -26.01 17.92
N ASP A 22 17.18 -25.72 16.72
CA ASP A 22 18.38 -24.90 16.50
C ASP A 22 18.19 -23.80 15.42
N GLY A 23 16.96 -23.41 15.08
CA GLY A 23 16.73 -22.47 13.98
C GLY A 23 15.34 -21.82 13.91
N VAL A 24 15.16 -20.96 12.90
CA VAL A 24 13.88 -20.28 12.66
C VAL A 24 12.85 -21.26 12.09
N GLY A 25 11.68 -21.31 12.72
CA GLY A 25 10.58 -22.14 12.28
C GLY A 25 9.96 -21.67 10.97
N THR A 26 10.43 -22.21 9.85
CA THR A 26 9.89 -21.88 8.53
C THR A 26 8.50 -22.48 8.33
N ILE A 27 7.50 -21.59 8.32
CA ILE A 27 6.09 -21.92 8.04
C ILE A 27 5.61 -21.33 6.71
N THR A 28 6.48 -20.63 6.00
CA THR A 28 6.18 -19.98 4.74
C THR A 28 6.97 -20.57 3.58
N GLU A 29 6.46 -20.36 2.37
CA GLU A 29 7.16 -20.61 1.11
C GLU A 29 7.12 -19.37 0.22
N SER A 30 8.01 -19.34 -0.78
CA SER A 30 8.13 -18.26 -1.75
C SER A 30 7.73 -18.73 -3.14
N ILE A 31 6.79 -18.02 -3.76
CA ILE A 31 6.32 -18.27 -5.12
C ILE A 31 6.82 -17.12 -5.98
N LEU A 32 7.75 -17.42 -6.90
CA LEU A 32 8.32 -16.43 -7.80
C LEU A 32 7.39 -16.20 -8.99
N MET A 33 6.99 -14.95 -9.24
CA MET A 33 6.16 -14.59 -10.38
C MET A 33 6.98 -13.85 -11.45
N TYR A 34 6.91 -14.37 -12.67
CA TYR A 34 7.49 -13.74 -13.86
C TYR A 34 6.40 -13.60 -14.93
N ALA A 35 6.50 -12.54 -15.73
CA ALA A 35 5.65 -12.34 -16.90
C ALA A 35 6.49 -12.42 -18.18
N LYS A 36 5.92 -12.98 -19.24
CA LYS A 36 6.57 -12.99 -20.56
C LYS A 36 6.82 -11.56 -21.05
N ASP A 37 5.83 -10.69 -20.86
CA ASP A 37 5.90 -9.25 -21.07
C ASP A 37 5.34 -8.54 -19.84
N PHE A 38 6.21 -7.86 -19.10
CA PHE A 38 5.87 -7.15 -17.87
C PHE A 38 4.86 -6.02 -18.09
N GLU A 39 4.95 -5.32 -19.22
CA GLU A 39 4.09 -4.18 -19.52
C GLU A 39 2.64 -4.61 -19.83
N SER A 40 2.45 -5.89 -20.15
CA SER A 40 1.13 -6.48 -20.44
C SER A 40 0.34 -6.95 -19.20
N ILE A 41 0.95 -6.93 -18.01
CA ILE A 41 0.31 -7.47 -16.81
C ILE A 41 -0.87 -6.58 -16.39
N THR A 42 -2.03 -7.21 -16.25
CA THR A 42 -3.17 -6.58 -15.56
C THR A 42 -3.25 -7.10 -14.13
N PRO A 43 -3.04 -6.26 -13.11
CA PRO A 43 -3.09 -6.71 -11.73
C PRO A 43 -4.54 -6.96 -11.29
N ASN A 44 -4.72 -8.02 -10.49
CA ASN A 44 -5.99 -8.23 -9.81
C ASN A 44 -6.23 -7.15 -8.75
N LEU A 45 -7.45 -6.63 -8.74
CA LEU A 45 -7.90 -5.61 -7.82
C LEU A 45 -8.79 -6.22 -6.74
N GLN A 46 -8.52 -5.84 -5.50
CA GLN A 46 -9.38 -6.10 -4.36
C GLN A 46 -10.41 -4.99 -4.26
N GLU A 47 -11.69 -5.35 -4.15
CA GLU A 47 -12.73 -4.40 -3.76
C GLU A 47 -12.41 -3.82 -2.38
N PHE A 48 -12.39 -2.51 -2.29
CA PHE A 48 -12.07 -1.81 -1.05
C PHE A 48 -12.98 -0.61 -0.86
N LYS A 49 -14.05 -0.79 -0.08
CA LYS A 49 -14.92 0.32 0.30
C LYS A 49 -14.18 1.28 1.22
N ARG A 50 -13.71 2.41 0.67
CA ARG A 50 -13.18 3.50 1.49
C ARG A 50 -14.26 4.07 2.38
N LYS A 51 -13.87 4.36 3.62
CA LYS A 51 -14.67 5.18 4.52
C LYS A 51 -14.14 6.60 4.45
N TYR A 52 -15.02 7.52 4.06
CA TYR A 52 -14.73 8.95 4.06
C TYR A 52 -15.26 9.57 5.35
N LYS A 53 -14.47 10.46 5.96
CA LYS A 53 -14.80 11.07 7.25
C LYS A 53 -15.48 12.43 7.12
N TYR A 54 -15.44 13.03 5.94
CA TYR A 54 -15.88 14.41 5.72
C TYR A 54 -16.67 14.52 4.42
N THR A 55 -17.54 15.53 4.36
CA THR A 55 -18.32 15.88 3.17
C THR A 55 -18.18 17.37 2.92
N ASP A 56 -17.93 17.78 1.68
CA ASP A 56 -17.83 19.19 1.32
C ASP A 56 -19.20 19.84 1.08
N LYS A 57 -19.23 21.15 0.87
CA LYS A 57 -20.46 21.93 0.63
C LYS A 57 -21.29 21.48 -0.58
N ASN A 58 -20.70 20.72 -1.50
CA ASN A 58 -21.35 20.20 -2.69
C ASN A 58 -21.78 18.73 -2.51
N GLY A 59 -21.71 18.19 -1.28
CA GLY A 59 -22.05 16.80 -0.99
C GLY A 59 -20.96 15.80 -1.37
N ARG A 60 -19.73 16.23 -1.68
CA ARG A 60 -18.66 15.30 -2.08
C ARG A 60 -17.89 14.79 -0.87
N GLU A 61 -17.77 13.47 -0.79
CA GLU A 61 -17.03 12.79 0.28
C GLU A 61 -15.51 12.93 0.11
N TYR A 62 -14.80 13.17 1.22
CA TYR A 62 -13.34 13.26 1.23
C TYR A 62 -12.71 12.83 2.57
N ASN A 63 -11.40 12.60 2.52
CA ASN A 63 -10.54 12.41 3.68
C ASN A 63 -9.46 13.49 3.73
N LEU A 64 -8.97 13.76 4.93
CA LEU A 64 -7.80 14.61 5.14
C LEU A 64 -6.54 13.75 5.17
N GLU A 65 -5.62 14.01 4.27
CA GLU A 65 -4.29 13.39 4.23
C GLU A 65 -3.27 14.37 4.78
N ASN A 66 -2.53 13.97 5.81
CA ASN A 66 -1.36 14.71 6.28
C ASN A 66 -0.18 14.38 5.36
N PRO A 67 0.30 15.31 4.52
CA PRO A 67 1.26 15.01 3.46
C PRO A 67 2.70 15.01 4.00
N VAL A 68 2.96 14.34 5.14
CA VAL A 68 4.24 14.40 5.84
C VAL A 68 4.87 13.01 5.97
N LYS A 69 6.18 12.91 5.74
CA LYS A 69 7.00 11.70 5.98
C LYS A 69 8.32 12.05 6.64
N THR A 70 8.96 11.05 7.26
CA THR A 70 10.32 11.18 7.80
C THR A 70 11.31 11.58 6.70
N ASN A 71 12.24 12.47 7.04
CA ASN A 71 13.25 13.01 6.13
C ASN A 71 14.66 12.56 6.52
N GLU A 72 14.89 11.25 6.58
CA GLU A 72 16.14 10.67 7.07
C GLU A 72 16.62 9.50 6.19
N GLY A 73 17.90 9.19 6.30
CA GLY A 73 18.55 8.09 5.60
C GLY A 73 18.40 8.17 4.08
N THR A 74 18.21 7.01 3.45
CA THR A 74 18.03 6.86 2.00
C THR A 74 16.76 7.54 1.47
N TYR A 75 15.80 7.85 2.36
CA TYR A 75 14.53 8.50 2.03
C TYR A 75 14.54 10.02 2.23
N LYS A 76 15.68 10.60 2.64
CA LYS A 76 15.86 12.05 2.74
C LYS A 76 15.65 12.69 1.36
N ARG A 77 14.86 13.75 1.31
CA ARG A 77 14.60 14.54 0.10
C ARG A 77 14.55 16.01 0.51
N GLU A 78 15.69 16.67 0.40
CA GLU A 78 15.83 18.09 0.75
C GLU A 78 14.94 18.98 -0.10
N THR A 79 14.74 18.63 -1.37
CA THR A 79 13.81 19.29 -2.29
C THR A 79 12.34 19.23 -1.86
N MET A 80 11.99 18.39 -0.88
CA MET A 80 10.63 18.23 -0.35
C MET A 80 10.45 18.96 0.98
N VAL A 81 11.40 19.83 1.35
CA VAL A 81 11.33 20.70 2.53
C VAL A 81 11.25 22.14 2.02
N PHE A 82 10.03 22.64 1.92
CA PHE A 82 9.76 24.00 1.42
C PHE A 82 8.51 24.58 2.11
N PRO A 83 8.39 25.90 2.22
CA PRO A 83 7.18 26.53 2.74
C PRO A 83 6.01 26.33 1.78
N ILE A 84 4.83 26.04 2.32
CA ILE A 84 3.56 26.14 1.60
C ILE A 84 2.85 27.39 2.12
N ILE A 85 2.72 28.41 1.26
CA ILE A 85 2.02 29.65 1.59
C ILE A 85 0.55 29.51 1.18
N THR A 86 -0.34 29.74 2.13
CA THR A 86 -1.81 29.68 1.98
C THR A 86 -2.43 30.99 2.44
N ALA A 87 -3.77 31.11 2.40
CA ALA A 87 -4.45 32.29 2.93
C ALA A 87 -4.38 32.35 4.48
N GLU A 88 -4.27 31.19 5.12
CA GLU A 88 -4.26 31.02 6.57
C GLU A 88 -2.86 31.10 7.17
N GLY A 89 -1.81 31.09 6.35
CA GLY A 89 -0.42 31.22 6.79
C GLY A 89 0.59 30.42 5.98
N THR A 90 1.82 30.36 6.50
CA THR A 90 2.94 29.62 5.93
C THR A 90 3.19 28.35 6.74
N PHE A 91 3.20 27.20 6.06
CA PHE A 91 3.35 25.89 6.69
C PHE A 91 4.64 25.23 6.24
N TYR A 92 5.40 24.72 7.21
CA TYR A 92 6.59 23.90 6.99
C TYR A 92 6.30 22.46 7.44
N PRO A 93 6.98 21.45 6.86
CA PRO A 93 6.94 20.14 7.46
C PRO A 93 7.58 20.22 8.85
N PRO A 94 7.10 19.44 9.84
CA PRO A 94 7.72 19.40 11.16
C PRO A 94 9.22 19.05 11.10
N GLU A 95 9.95 19.36 12.17
CA GLU A 95 11.37 19.01 12.27
C GLU A 95 11.60 17.50 12.05
N GLY A 96 12.65 17.16 11.30
CA GLY A 96 12.93 15.78 10.89
C GLY A 96 11.95 15.20 9.86
N LYS A 97 11.00 16.01 9.36
CA LYS A 97 10.03 15.60 8.34
C LYS A 97 10.19 16.37 7.04
N ARG A 98 9.50 15.87 6.02
CA ARG A 98 9.38 16.45 4.67
C ARG A 98 7.98 16.26 4.15
N TRP A 99 7.64 17.01 3.11
CA TRP A 99 6.42 16.77 2.37
C TRP A 99 6.46 15.45 1.59
N THR A 100 5.30 14.84 1.41
CA THR A 100 5.06 13.74 0.45
C THR A 100 4.73 14.26 -0.94
N ILE A 101 4.44 15.56 -1.04
CA ILE A 101 4.12 16.28 -2.27
C ILE A 101 5.28 17.15 -2.72
N GLY A 102 5.45 17.27 -4.04
CA GLY A 102 6.46 18.13 -4.65
C GLY A 102 6.02 19.60 -4.66
N ASN A 103 6.97 20.48 -4.96
CA ASN A 103 6.72 21.93 -5.10
C ASN A 103 5.86 22.28 -6.33
N ASN A 104 5.49 21.30 -7.17
CA ASN A 104 4.60 21.49 -8.31
C ASN A 104 3.20 21.97 -7.91
N ILE A 105 2.80 21.82 -6.64
CA ILE A 105 1.57 22.36 -6.08
C ILE A 105 1.63 23.88 -5.83
N LEU A 106 2.81 24.48 -5.93
CA LEU A 106 3.05 25.90 -5.71
C LEU A 106 3.19 26.65 -7.04
N ASP A 107 2.84 27.93 -7.03
CA ASP A 107 3.18 28.89 -8.08
C ASP A 107 4.64 29.36 -7.95
N GLU A 108 5.05 30.25 -8.85
CA GLU A 108 6.39 30.86 -8.87
C GLU A 108 6.75 31.65 -7.61
N ASN A 109 5.75 32.06 -6.83
CA ASN A 109 5.91 32.82 -5.59
C ASN A 109 5.81 31.91 -4.34
N GLY A 110 5.76 30.59 -4.51
CA GLY A 110 5.63 29.63 -3.41
C GLY A 110 4.24 29.56 -2.79
N LYS A 111 3.23 30.18 -3.40
CA LYS A 111 1.84 30.10 -2.95
C LYS A 111 1.17 28.87 -3.52
N ILE A 112 0.26 28.30 -2.74
CA ILE A 112 -0.53 27.16 -3.18
C ILE A 112 -1.36 27.52 -4.43
N LYS A 113 -1.30 26.66 -5.46
CA LYS A 113 -2.05 26.89 -6.70
C LYS A 113 -3.57 26.79 -6.45
N PRO A 114 -4.40 27.56 -7.18
CA PRO A 114 -5.86 27.57 -6.99
C PRO A 114 -6.57 26.21 -7.11
N GLY A 115 -6.00 25.27 -7.88
CA GLY A 115 -6.57 23.93 -8.06
C GLY A 115 -6.27 22.93 -6.95
N VAL A 116 -5.38 23.28 -6.01
CA VAL A 116 -4.97 22.39 -4.92
C VAL A 116 -6.00 22.45 -3.80
N LYS A 117 -6.61 21.31 -3.49
CA LYS A 117 -7.64 21.21 -2.45
C LYS A 117 -6.98 20.87 -1.11
N TYR A 118 -7.06 21.78 -0.15
CA TYR A 118 -6.45 21.62 1.18
C TYR A 118 -7.40 22.06 2.30
N GLU A 119 -7.02 21.76 3.53
CA GLU A 119 -7.67 22.23 4.75
C GLU A 119 -6.62 22.48 5.82
N ILE A 120 -6.68 23.61 6.51
CA ILE A 120 -5.89 23.85 7.72
C ILE A 120 -6.74 23.47 8.92
N LYS A 121 -6.29 22.47 9.68
CA LYS A 121 -7.01 21.99 10.87
C LYS A 121 -6.06 21.89 12.05
N GLY A 122 -6.33 22.64 13.11
CA GLY A 122 -5.47 22.70 14.29
C GLY A 122 -4.04 23.20 13.98
N GLY A 123 -3.90 24.14 13.04
CA GLY A 123 -2.59 24.64 12.59
C GLY A 123 -1.78 23.67 11.73
N ILE A 124 -2.39 22.55 11.29
CA ILE A 124 -1.73 21.55 10.43
C ILE A 124 -2.33 21.63 9.03
N PHE A 125 -1.45 21.60 8.02
CA PHE A 125 -1.82 21.53 6.61
C PHE A 125 -2.22 20.10 6.20
N TYR A 126 -3.41 19.94 5.65
CA TYR A 126 -3.91 18.68 5.10
C TYR A 126 -4.31 18.84 3.64
N LEU A 127 -4.13 17.80 2.84
CA LEU A 127 -4.73 17.69 1.52
C LEU A 127 -6.12 17.05 1.63
N LYS A 128 -7.08 17.55 0.86
CA LYS A 128 -8.36 16.87 0.67
C LYS A 128 -8.20 15.81 -0.41
N LYS A 129 -8.47 14.55 -0.05
CA LYS A 129 -8.50 13.41 -0.97
C LYS A 129 -9.93 12.93 -1.16
N TYR A 130 -10.44 13.15 -2.36
CA TYR A 130 -11.77 12.72 -2.79
C TYR A 130 -11.70 11.34 -3.45
N SER A 131 -12.85 10.69 -3.60
CA SER A 131 -12.94 9.36 -4.21
C SER A 131 -12.34 9.30 -5.62
N GLN A 132 -12.59 10.33 -6.44
CA GLN A 132 -12.04 10.42 -7.79
C GLN A 132 -10.52 10.69 -7.85
N ASP A 133 -9.90 11.12 -6.74
CA ASP A 133 -8.45 11.40 -6.71
C ASP A 133 -7.63 10.10 -6.56
N TYR A 134 -8.27 8.97 -6.27
CA TYR A 134 -7.62 7.67 -6.20
C TYR A 134 -7.57 7.03 -7.59
N LYS A 135 -6.36 6.74 -8.08
CA LYS A 135 -6.11 6.12 -9.40
C LYS A 135 -6.91 4.83 -9.63
N LEU A 136 -7.18 4.07 -8.57
CA LEU A 136 -7.90 2.80 -8.64
C LEU A 136 -9.36 2.92 -8.15
N GLY A 137 -9.91 4.13 -8.01
CA GLY A 137 -11.22 4.34 -7.37
C GLY A 137 -11.27 3.57 -6.06
N ASP A 138 -12.39 2.98 -5.65
CA ASP A 138 -12.51 2.13 -4.44
C ASP A 138 -11.91 0.72 -4.57
N ALA A 139 -10.80 0.58 -5.28
CA ALA A 139 -10.03 -0.66 -5.33
C ALA A 139 -8.62 -0.53 -4.73
N LYS A 140 -8.05 -1.67 -4.36
CA LYS A 140 -6.66 -1.83 -3.92
C LYS A 140 -6.00 -2.97 -4.66
N LEU A 141 -4.67 -2.99 -4.67
CA LEU A 141 -3.91 -4.17 -5.10
C LEU A 141 -3.90 -5.20 -3.96
N TYR A 142 -4.00 -6.47 -4.32
CA TYR A 142 -3.73 -7.55 -3.37
C TYR A 142 -2.29 -7.49 -2.88
N ALA A 143 -2.08 -7.78 -1.59
CA ALA A 143 -0.74 -7.98 -1.07
C ALA A 143 -0.14 -9.25 -1.67
N ASN A 144 1.19 -9.28 -1.81
CA ASN A 144 1.93 -10.49 -2.16
C ASN A 144 2.08 -11.45 -0.97
N LEU A 145 1.17 -11.39 0.01
CA LEU A 145 1.17 -12.20 1.22
C LEU A 145 -0.10 -13.05 1.27
N LEU A 146 0.08 -14.35 1.11
CA LEU A 146 -0.98 -15.35 1.13
C LEU A 146 -1.05 -15.94 2.55
N LEU A 147 -1.66 -15.19 3.47
CA LEU A 147 -1.72 -15.59 4.88
C LEU A 147 -2.83 -16.63 5.16
N GLU A 148 -4.02 -16.38 4.62
CA GLU A 148 -5.23 -17.18 4.82
C GLU A 148 -5.71 -17.81 3.50
N HIS A 149 -4.78 -18.37 2.73
CA HIS A 149 -5.04 -18.95 1.40
C HIS A 149 -4.71 -20.44 1.40
N GLY A 150 -5.38 -21.17 2.29
CA GLY A 150 -5.14 -22.60 2.47
C GLY A 150 -3.81 -22.92 3.15
N SER A 151 -3.56 -24.22 3.30
CA SER A 151 -2.34 -24.78 3.88
C SER A 151 -2.17 -26.21 3.36
N LEU A 152 -1.00 -26.81 3.55
CA LEU A 152 -0.78 -28.23 3.21
C LEU A 152 -1.81 -29.16 3.88
N LYS A 153 -2.25 -28.80 5.09
CA LYS A 153 -3.32 -29.55 5.77
C LYS A 153 -4.63 -29.48 5.00
N VAL A 154 -5.02 -28.28 4.57
CA VAL A 154 -6.26 -28.07 3.80
C VAL A 154 -6.21 -28.82 2.47
N ALA A 155 -5.07 -28.79 1.78
CA ALA A 155 -4.88 -29.54 0.53
C ALA A 155 -5.05 -31.06 0.72
N LYS A 156 -4.48 -31.63 1.78
CA LYS A 156 -4.70 -33.04 2.15
C LYS A 156 -6.17 -33.35 2.46
N ASP A 157 -6.84 -32.46 3.20
CA ASP A 157 -8.26 -32.61 3.53
C ASP A 157 -9.17 -32.48 2.27
N GLU A 158 -8.72 -31.77 1.22
CA GLU A 158 -9.40 -31.71 -0.08
C GLU A 158 -9.22 -32.99 -0.90
N ILE A 159 -8.02 -33.58 -0.89
CA ILE A 159 -7.75 -34.87 -1.53
C ILE A 159 -8.62 -35.99 -0.94
N GLU A 160 -8.78 -36.02 0.38
CA GLU A 160 -9.64 -36.98 1.05
C GLU A 160 -11.11 -36.84 0.62
N LYS A 161 -11.61 -35.60 0.46
CA LYS A 161 -12.96 -35.33 -0.04
C LYS A 161 -13.18 -35.81 -1.48
N LEU A 162 -12.12 -35.94 -2.27
CA LEU A 162 -12.16 -36.49 -3.62
C LEU A 162 -12.15 -38.03 -3.64
N GLY A 163 -12.07 -38.69 -2.47
CA GLY A 163 -12.13 -40.14 -2.33
C GLY A 163 -10.77 -40.85 -2.35
N PHE A 164 -9.67 -40.10 -2.34
CA PHE A 164 -8.31 -40.66 -2.21
C PHE A 164 -7.94 -40.79 -0.74
N ASN A 165 -6.93 -41.61 -0.42
CA ASN A 165 -6.39 -41.61 0.93
C ASN A 165 -5.56 -40.33 1.13
N ARG A 166 -5.79 -39.69 2.28
CA ARG A 166 -5.17 -38.41 2.67
C ARG A 166 -3.63 -38.44 2.66
N GLU A 167 -3.04 -39.60 2.92
CA GLU A 167 -1.59 -39.78 3.00
C GLU A 167 -0.99 -40.38 1.71
N ASP A 168 -1.77 -40.57 0.65
CA ASP A 168 -1.24 -40.98 -0.67
C ASP A 168 -0.37 -39.88 -1.31
N PHE A 169 -0.55 -38.62 -0.86
CA PHE A 169 0.21 -37.46 -1.33
C PHE A 169 0.87 -36.74 -0.16
N ASP A 170 2.21 -36.73 -0.13
CA ASP A 170 2.98 -36.16 0.99
C ASP A 170 2.82 -34.63 1.12
N SER A 171 2.88 -33.92 0.00
CA SER A 171 2.83 -32.45 -0.07
C SER A 171 2.03 -31.96 -1.29
N PRO A 172 0.70 -32.15 -1.27
CA PRO A 172 -0.19 -31.65 -2.32
C PRO A 172 -0.39 -30.14 -2.27
#